data_AF-A0A821AAI3-F1
#
_entry.id   AF-A0A821AAI3-F1
#
_cell.length_a   1.000
_cell.length_b   1.000
_cell.length_c   1.000
_cell.angle_alpha   90.00
_cell.angle_beta   90.00
_cell.angle_gamma   90.00
#
_symmetry.space_group_name_H-M   'P 1'
#
loop_
_entity.id
_entity.type
_entity.pdbx_description
1 polymer ?
#
loop_
_entity_poly.entity_id
_entity_poly.type
_entity_poly.pdbx_seq_one_letter_code
_entity_poly.pdbx_strand_id
1 'polypeptide(L)'
;LEQLSFILKWHSGQTIQKHYPEIVDKTVMNKLIFGLKKLYGDFKMECLKVMIANVTEFDSAYLKLKAAGVLDILIHKDFSIRSVALRLLHKLLPKLTHEQLFKIAQTLSLDGSNECQYWTLEIYKWMYDYITQQITN
;
A
#
# COMPACT_ATOMS: atom_id res chain seq x y z
N LEU A 1 -13.41 -20.89 -7.04
CA LEU A 1 -12.59 -21.65 -8.02
C LEU A 1 -11.54 -20.76 -8.70
N GLU A 2 -11.89 -19.58 -9.22
CA GLU A 2 -10.91 -18.65 -9.82
C GLU A 2 -9.81 -18.19 -8.86
N GLN A 3 -10.17 -17.81 -7.62
CA GLN A 3 -9.20 -17.44 -6.58
C GLN A 3 -8.22 -18.58 -6.25
N LEU A 4 -8.69 -19.82 -6.17
CA LEU A 4 -7.83 -20.97 -5.88
C LEU A 4 -6.85 -21.26 -7.03
N SER A 5 -7.30 -21.11 -8.29
CA SER A 5 -6.39 -21.23 -9.45
C SER A 5 -5.35 -20.12 -9.49
N PHE A 6 -5.73 -18.90 -9.09
CA PHE A 6 -4.83 -17.77 -8.99
C PHE A 6 -3.84 -17.98 -7.83
N ILE A 7 -4.30 -18.46 -6.67
CA ILE A 7 -3.46 -18.78 -5.50
C ILE A 7 -2.42 -19.87 -5.84
N LEU A 8 -2.79 -20.92 -6.59
CA LEU A 8 -1.85 -21.97 -7.02
C LEU A 8 -0.82 -21.45 -8.04
N LYS A 9 -1.22 -20.61 -9.00
CA LYS A 9 -0.30 -19.89 -9.90
C LYS A 9 0.54 -18.84 -9.17
N TRP A 10 0.04 -18.29 -8.06
CA TRP A 10 0.69 -17.26 -7.28
C TRP A 10 1.71 -17.83 -6.29
N HIS A 11 1.43 -18.98 -5.67
CA HIS A 11 2.38 -19.66 -4.79
C HIS A 11 3.66 -20.07 -5.51
N SER A 12 3.55 -20.49 -6.77
CA SER A 12 4.70 -20.73 -7.66
C SER A 12 5.40 -19.44 -8.09
N GLY A 13 4.68 -18.33 -8.24
CA GLY A 13 5.22 -17.01 -8.57
C GLY A 13 5.87 -16.24 -7.41
N GLN A 14 5.44 -16.44 -6.16
CA GLN A 14 5.97 -15.71 -4.99
C GLN A 14 7.46 -15.97 -4.75
N THR A 15 7.91 -17.21 -4.96
CA THR A 15 9.32 -17.59 -4.84
C THR A 15 10.18 -16.86 -5.88
N ILE A 16 9.62 -16.62 -7.07
CA ILE A 16 10.29 -15.93 -8.17
C ILE A 16 10.25 -14.41 -7.95
N GLN A 17 9.12 -13.84 -7.52
CA GLN A 17 8.97 -12.39 -7.27
C GLN A 17 9.84 -11.88 -6.11
N LYS A 18 10.11 -12.70 -5.08
CA LYS A 18 11.07 -12.35 -4.03
C LYS A 18 12.51 -12.22 -4.55
N HIS A 19 12.85 -12.92 -5.62
CA HIS A 19 14.19 -12.91 -6.22
C HIS A 19 14.29 -12.04 -7.49
N TYR A 20 13.16 -11.74 -8.12
CA TYR A 20 13.08 -11.02 -9.41
C TYR A 20 11.90 -10.01 -9.38
N PRO A 21 12.08 -8.83 -8.75
CA PRO A 21 11.04 -7.81 -8.67
C PRO A 21 10.57 -7.32 -10.06
N GLU A 22 11.42 -7.44 -11.09
CA GLU A 22 11.15 -7.03 -12.48
C GLU A 22 10.03 -7.82 -13.19
N ILE A 23 9.62 -8.97 -12.65
CA ILE A 23 8.53 -9.78 -13.25
C ILE A 23 7.15 -9.15 -13.02
N VAL A 24 7.02 -8.30 -12.00
CA VAL A 24 5.77 -7.59 -11.75
C VAL A 24 5.72 -6.36 -12.67
N ASP A 25 5.39 -6.62 -13.93
CA ASP A 25 5.21 -5.58 -14.92
C ASP A 25 4.02 -4.66 -14.57
N LYS A 26 3.89 -3.56 -15.33
CA LYS A 26 2.76 -2.63 -15.19
C LYS A 26 1.39 -3.34 -15.35
N THR A 27 1.32 -4.44 -16.08
CA THR A 27 0.08 -5.21 -16.33
C THR A 27 -0.37 -5.93 -15.06
N VAL A 28 0.53 -6.62 -14.39
CA VAL A 28 0.26 -7.32 -13.13
C VAL A 28 -0.11 -6.32 -12.04
N MET A 29 0.63 -5.21 -11.92
CA MET A 29 0.28 -4.14 -10.97
C MET A 29 -1.12 -3.57 -11.20
N ASN A 30 -1.50 -3.28 -12.45
CA ASN A 30 -2.85 -2.81 -12.78
C ASN A 30 -3.93 -3.83 -12.35
N LYS A 31 -3.71 -5.13 -12.63
CA LYS A 31 -4.65 -6.20 -12.25
C LYS A 31 -4.79 -6.33 -10.74
N LEU A 32 -3.67 -6.29 -10.01
CA LEU A 32 -3.67 -6.37 -8.56
C LEU A 32 -4.42 -5.19 -7.93
N ILE A 33 -4.17 -3.96 -8.42
CA ILE A 33 -4.85 -2.76 -7.92
C ILE A 33 -6.34 -2.82 -8.23
N PHE A 34 -6.73 -3.18 -9.46
CA PHE A 34 -8.14 -3.31 -9.84
C PHE A 34 -8.88 -4.37 -9.01
N GLY A 35 -8.20 -5.47 -8.67
CA GLY A 35 -8.75 -6.55 -7.85
C GLY A 35 -8.85 -6.23 -6.35
N LEU A 36 -8.10 -5.24 -5.84
CA LEU A 36 -7.83 -5.06 -4.41
C LEU A 36 -9.09 -5.01 -3.51
N LYS A 37 -10.17 -4.36 -3.98
CA LYS A 37 -11.45 -4.30 -3.24
C LYS A 37 -12.12 -5.66 -3.04
N LYS A 38 -11.89 -6.59 -3.99
CA LYS A 38 -12.50 -7.93 -4.03
C LYS A 38 -11.63 -8.98 -3.35
N LEU A 39 -10.44 -8.61 -2.87
CA LEU A 39 -9.53 -9.51 -2.18
C LEU A 39 -9.84 -9.51 -0.68
N TYR A 40 -9.65 -10.66 -0.04
CA TYR A 40 -9.89 -10.86 1.39
C TYR A 40 -8.77 -11.69 2.02
N GLY A 41 -8.61 -11.55 3.33
CA GLY A 41 -7.67 -12.34 4.15
C GLY A 41 -6.22 -12.27 3.66
N ASP A 42 -5.51 -13.39 3.81
CA ASP A 42 -4.08 -13.49 3.50
C ASP A 42 -3.75 -13.14 2.05
N PHE A 43 -4.64 -13.46 1.12
CA PHE A 43 -4.41 -13.15 -0.29
C PHE A 43 -4.33 -11.64 -0.54
N LYS A 44 -5.16 -10.85 0.15
CA LYS A 44 -5.10 -9.39 0.10
C LYS A 44 -3.78 -8.87 0.67
N MET A 45 -3.35 -9.43 1.80
CA MET A 45 -2.09 -9.08 2.44
C MET A 45 -0.89 -9.35 1.52
N GLU A 46 -0.83 -10.52 0.89
CA GLU A 46 0.25 -10.85 -0.05
C GLU A 46 0.25 -9.96 -1.29
N CYS A 47 -0.92 -9.62 -1.82
CA CYS A 47 -1.02 -8.67 -2.94
C CYS A 47 -0.48 -7.29 -2.55
N LEU A 48 -0.81 -6.79 -1.36
CA LEU A 48 -0.27 -5.52 -0.86
C LEU A 48 1.26 -5.58 -0.70
N LYS A 49 1.81 -6.69 -0.18
CA LYS A 49 3.27 -6.87 -0.06
C LYS A 49 3.97 -6.81 -1.42
N VAL A 50 3.41 -7.44 -2.45
CA VAL A 50 3.96 -7.37 -3.81
C VAL A 50 3.89 -5.95 -4.37
N MET A 51 2.80 -5.22 -4.10
CA MET A 51 2.70 -3.81 -4.50
C MET A 51 3.80 -2.97 -3.86
N ILE A 52 4.15 -3.18 -2.57
CA ILE A 52 5.19 -2.40 -1.88
C ILE A 52 6.49 -2.42 -2.67
N ALA A 53 6.91 -3.54 -3.26
CA ALA A 53 8.16 -3.61 -4.01
C ALA A 53 8.19 -2.62 -5.20
N ASN A 54 7.07 -2.46 -5.91
CA ASN A 54 7.02 -1.81 -7.23
C ASN A 54 6.19 -0.52 -7.28
N VAL A 55 5.53 -0.12 -6.18
CA VAL A 55 4.55 0.98 -6.16
C VAL A 55 5.13 2.32 -6.58
N THR A 56 6.42 2.55 -6.35
CA THR A 56 7.10 3.78 -6.74
C THR A 56 7.26 3.88 -8.24
N GLU A 57 7.47 2.79 -8.96
CA GLU A 57 7.71 2.80 -10.41
C GLU A 57 6.42 3.03 -11.23
N PHE A 58 5.30 3.24 -10.54
CA PHE A 58 3.99 3.28 -11.15
C PHE A 58 3.39 4.68 -11.17
N ASP A 59 3.10 5.14 -12.39
CA ASP A 59 2.49 6.45 -12.62
C ASP A 59 1.11 6.53 -11.98
N SER A 60 0.84 7.64 -11.29
CA SER A 60 -0.44 7.90 -10.61
C SER A 60 -0.87 6.77 -9.66
N ALA A 61 0.11 6.07 -9.04
CA ALA A 61 -0.14 4.94 -8.16
C ALA A 61 -1.16 5.24 -7.06
N TYR A 62 -1.03 6.39 -6.40
CA TYR A 62 -1.97 6.80 -5.35
C TYR A 62 -3.40 6.92 -5.85
N LEU A 63 -3.64 7.53 -7.03
CA LEU A 63 -4.99 7.69 -7.57
C LEU A 63 -5.64 6.34 -7.85
N LYS A 64 -4.87 5.40 -8.42
CA LYS A 64 -5.34 4.05 -8.70
C LYS A 64 -5.63 3.27 -7.41
N LEU A 65 -4.74 3.36 -6.41
CA LEU A 65 -4.94 2.73 -5.11
C LEU A 65 -6.12 3.32 -4.35
N LYS A 66 -6.32 4.65 -4.41
CA LYS A 66 -7.47 5.34 -3.84
C LYS A 66 -8.77 4.86 -4.49
N ALA A 67 -8.83 4.79 -5.83
CA ALA A 67 -9.97 4.23 -6.54
C ALA A 67 -10.24 2.76 -6.16
N ALA A 68 -9.17 2.02 -5.88
CA ALA A 68 -9.19 0.65 -5.37
C ALA A 68 -9.45 0.53 -3.86
N GLY A 69 -9.80 1.61 -3.16
CA GLY A 69 -10.25 1.56 -1.77
C GLY A 69 -9.13 1.40 -0.75
N VAL A 70 -7.90 1.82 -1.07
CA VAL A 70 -6.78 1.72 -0.12
C VAL A 70 -7.05 2.48 1.18
N LEU A 71 -7.78 3.61 1.12
CA LEU A 71 -8.11 4.39 2.31
C LEU A 71 -9.01 3.62 3.27
N ASP A 72 -9.93 2.80 2.75
CA ASP A 72 -10.79 1.95 3.57
C ASP A 72 -9.96 0.84 4.26
N ILE A 73 -8.87 0.40 3.63
CA ILE A 73 -7.93 -0.56 4.21
C ILE A 73 -7.13 0.07 5.36
N LEU A 74 -6.78 1.36 5.25
CA LEU A 74 -6.03 2.08 6.29
C LEU A 74 -6.81 2.24 7.60
N ILE A 75 -8.14 2.12 7.58
CA ILE A 75 -9.01 2.18 8.76
C ILE A 75 -9.65 0.82 9.09
N HIS A 76 -9.19 -0.26 8.45
CA HIS A 76 -9.74 -1.59 8.63
C HIS A 76 -9.42 -2.14 10.03
N LYS A 77 -10.35 -2.95 10.59
CA LYS A 77 -10.17 -3.60 11.91
C LYS A 77 -9.14 -4.74 11.91
N ASP A 78 -8.78 -5.22 10.73
CA ASP A 78 -7.70 -6.19 10.55
C ASP A 78 -6.37 -5.45 10.57
N PHE A 79 -5.71 -5.46 11.73
CA PHE A 79 -4.45 -4.76 11.93
C PHE A 79 -3.30 -5.35 11.11
N SER A 80 -3.34 -6.64 10.76
CA SER A 80 -2.31 -7.27 9.92
C SER A 80 -2.37 -6.76 8.49
N ILE A 81 -3.59 -6.64 7.92
CA ILE A 81 -3.75 -6.05 6.58
C ILE A 81 -3.47 -4.55 6.61
N ARG A 82 -3.94 -3.85 7.64
CA ARG A 82 -3.73 -2.40 7.82
C ARG A 82 -2.25 -2.06 7.94
N SER A 83 -1.44 -2.83 8.67
CA SER A 83 0.00 -2.56 8.81
C SER A 83 0.73 -2.64 7.47
N VAL A 84 0.40 -3.63 6.64
CA VAL A 84 0.96 -3.75 5.28
C VAL A 84 0.51 -2.60 4.38
N ALA A 85 -0.76 -2.18 4.48
CA ALA A 85 -1.26 -1.02 3.74
C ALA A 85 -0.58 0.30 4.16
N LEU A 86 -0.29 0.49 5.45
CA LEU A 86 0.47 1.63 5.97
C LEU A 86 1.89 1.65 5.41
N ARG A 87 2.56 0.50 5.35
CA ARG A 87 3.90 0.36 4.73
C ARG A 87 3.90 0.72 3.24
N LEU A 88 2.88 0.28 2.52
CA LEU A 88 2.67 0.65 1.11
C LEU A 88 2.51 2.16 0.96
N LEU A 89 1.71 2.78 1.84
CA LEU A 89 1.47 4.21 1.82
C LEU A 89 2.74 4.99 2.15
N HIS A 90 3.48 4.59 3.17
CA HIS A 90 4.75 5.20 3.57
C HIS A 90 5.73 5.27 2.40
N LYS A 91 5.85 4.19 1.61
CA LYS A 91 6.73 4.17 0.42
C LYS A 91 6.24 5.11 -0.70
N LEU A 92 4.96 5.44 -0.75
CA LEU A 92 4.38 6.35 -1.74
C LEU A 92 4.48 7.82 -1.37
N LEU A 93 4.69 8.17 -0.09
CA LEU A 93 4.66 9.54 0.40
C LEU A 93 5.45 10.55 -0.45
N PRO A 94 6.69 10.26 -0.92
CA PRO A 94 7.47 11.22 -1.70
C PRO A 94 6.86 11.60 -3.06
N LYS A 95 5.87 10.83 -3.55
CA LYS A 95 5.20 11.06 -4.84
C LYS A 95 3.84 11.73 -4.69
N LEU A 96 3.43 12.06 -3.46
CA LEU A 96 2.10 12.61 -3.20
C LEU A 96 2.09 14.13 -3.22
N THR A 97 0.99 14.68 -3.73
CA THR A 97 0.71 16.12 -3.64
C THR A 97 0.30 16.50 -2.21
N HIS A 98 0.44 17.78 -1.86
CA HIS A 98 0.00 18.34 -0.58
C HIS A 98 -1.46 18.00 -0.24
N GLU A 99 -2.37 18.11 -1.21
CA GLU A 99 -3.79 17.78 -1.03
C GLU A 99 -3.99 16.30 -0.67
N GLN A 100 -3.23 15.42 -1.33
CA GLN A 100 -3.29 13.98 -1.06
C GLN A 100 -2.73 13.64 0.32
N LEU A 101 -1.62 14.28 0.73
CA LEU A 101 -1.04 14.12 2.06
C LEU A 101 -2.02 14.57 3.15
N PHE A 102 -2.66 15.73 2.98
CA PHE A 102 -3.66 16.23 3.92
C PHE A 102 -4.84 15.26 4.07
N LYS A 103 -5.35 14.72 2.96
CA LYS A 103 -6.43 13.74 3.00
C LYS A 103 -6.04 12.45 3.71
N ILE A 104 -4.80 11.99 3.52
CA ILE A 104 -4.27 10.83 4.24
C ILE A 104 -4.19 11.13 5.73
N ALA A 105 -3.63 12.28 6.12
CA ALA A 105 -3.47 12.66 7.53
C ALA A 105 -4.80 12.65 8.30
N GLN A 106 -5.89 13.07 7.66
CA GLN A 106 -7.26 13.02 8.21
C GLN A 106 -7.84 11.60 8.31
N THR A 107 -7.35 10.66 7.51
CA THR A 107 -7.84 9.27 7.47
C THR A 107 -7.11 8.39 8.48
N LEU A 108 -5.84 8.67 8.73
CA LEU A 108 -5.02 7.87 9.63
C LEU A 108 -5.50 7.96 11.07
N SER A 109 -5.34 6.86 11.79
CA SER A 109 -5.65 6.77 13.21
C SER A 109 -4.51 6.05 13.94
N LEU A 110 -4.29 6.46 15.19
CA LEU A 110 -3.25 5.93 16.09
C LEU A 110 -3.74 4.70 16.89
N ASP A 111 -4.88 4.13 16.54
CA ASP A 111 -5.39 2.90 17.15
C ASP A 111 -4.76 1.64 16.53
N GLY A 112 -4.83 0.53 17.27
CA GLY A 112 -4.48 -0.80 16.80
C GLY A 112 -3.20 -1.36 17.41
N SER A 113 -2.60 -2.33 16.71
CA SER A 113 -1.37 -3.01 17.15
C SER A 113 -0.16 -2.07 17.19
N ASN A 114 0.88 -2.45 17.94
CA ASN A 114 2.14 -1.69 17.99
C ASN A 114 2.73 -1.44 16.60
N GLU A 115 2.59 -2.39 15.67
CA GLU A 115 3.07 -2.23 14.29
C GLU A 115 2.25 -1.18 13.52
N CYS A 116 0.92 -1.18 13.64
CA CYS A 116 0.08 -0.13 13.04
C CYS A 116 0.43 1.25 13.58
N GLN A 117 0.56 1.38 14.89
CA GLN A 117 0.91 2.64 15.54
C GLN A 117 2.28 3.15 15.07
N TYR A 118 3.27 2.26 15.02
CA TYR A 118 4.61 2.57 14.53
C TYR A 118 4.56 3.15 13.10
N TRP A 119 3.93 2.45 12.15
CA TRP A 119 3.88 2.93 10.77
C TRP A 119 3.06 4.20 10.59
N THR A 120 1.98 4.38 11.36
CA THR A 120 1.23 5.64 11.37
C THR A 120 2.12 6.80 11.85
N LEU A 121 2.89 6.60 12.91
CA LEU A 121 3.82 7.61 13.43
C LEU A 121 4.96 7.92 12.44
N GLU A 122 5.52 6.91 11.78
CA GLU A 122 6.52 7.12 10.72
C GLU A 122 5.96 7.96 9.57
N ILE A 123 4.71 7.73 9.17
CA ILE A 123 4.04 8.57 8.16
C ILE A 123 3.87 10.01 8.66
N TYR A 124 3.39 10.22 9.88
CA TYR A 124 3.23 11.57 10.43
C TYR A 124 4.56 12.30 10.58
N LYS A 125 5.60 11.59 11.02
CA LYS A 125 6.96 12.14 11.12
C LYS A 125 7.46 12.59 9.74
N TRP A 126 7.32 11.75 8.71
CA TRP A 126 7.70 12.12 7.34
C TRP A 126 6.94 13.36 6.85
N MET A 127 5.62 13.43 7.10
CA MET A 127 4.81 14.59 6.74
C MET A 127 5.26 15.87 7.46
N TYR A 128 5.60 15.78 8.75
CA TYR A 128 6.10 16.89 9.53
C TYR A 128 7.44 17.41 8.98
N ASP A 129 8.37 16.50 8.66
CA ASP A 129 9.67 16.84 8.08
C ASP A 129 9.48 17.51 6.71
N TYR A 130 8.59 16.97 5.87
CA TYR A 130 8.26 17.53 4.57
C TYR A 130 7.67 18.96 4.68
N ILE A 131 6.73 19.20 5.59
CA ILE A 131 6.13 20.54 5.79
C ILE A 131 7.18 21.52 6.32
N THR A 132 8.00 21.11 7.30
CA THR A 132 9.06 21.95 7.87
C THR A 132 10.06 22.40 6.80
N GLN A 133 10.47 21.48 5.91
CA GLN A 133 11.36 21.78 4.80
C GLN A 133 10.77 22.78 3.80
N GLN A 134 9.45 22.76 3.57
CA GLN A 134 8.78 23.72 2.69
C GLN A 134 8.66 25.12 3.30
N ILE A 135 8.55 25.24 4.62
CA ILE A 135 8.46 26.53 5.31
C ILE A 135 9.83 27.24 5.37
N THR A 136 10.92 26.46 5.38
CA THR A 136 12.28 26.97 5.56
C THR A 136 12.94 27.39 4.22
N ASN A 137 12.36 26.98 3.08
CA ASN A 137 12.80 27.34 1.73
C ASN A 137 11.92 28.43 1.13
#